data_AF-A0A7R9UST3-F1
#
_entry.id   AF-A0A7R9UST3-F1
#
_cell.length_a   1.000
_cell.length_b   1.000
_cell.length_c   1.000
_cell.angle_alpha   90.00
_cell.angle_beta   90.00
_cell.angle_gamma   90.00
#
_symmetry.space_group_name_H-M   'P 1'
#
loop_
_entity.id
_entity.type
_entity.pdbx_description
1 polymer ?
#
loop_
_entity_poly.entity_id
_entity_poly.type
_entity_poly.pdbx_seq_one_letter_code
_entity_poly.pdbx_strand_id
1 'polypeptide(L)'
;AKSMSSGGIVIAVRHLESLIRLAEASARTQLRSHVRNDDIDLAISVMLRSFISSQKHTVAAGMERKFARYLNLRADIDELLLFVLDRLFNDAVEEQRLTRRAQGLADDMSGFEIEIPCALFEDRAREHNCYELGPFYKAPSFAAHGYTRDEAANAITRVAR
;
A
#
# COMPACT_ATOMS: atom_id res chain seq x y z
N ALA A 1 -8.32 -19.54 29.66
CA ALA A 1 -9.62 -20.20 29.40
C ALA A 1 -10.79 -19.20 29.23
N LYS A 2 -10.62 -18.09 28.49
CA LYS A 2 -11.68 -17.07 28.25
C LYS A 2 -12.27 -17.12 26.83
N SER A 3 -11.79 -18.03 25.98
CA SER A 3 -12.25 -18.24 24.60
C SER A 3 -13.35 -19.30 24.48
N MET A 4 -13.52 -20.15 25.48
CA MET A 4 -14.57 -21.18 25.47
C MET A 4 -15.97 -20.65 25.76
N SER A 5 -16.11 -19.43 26.30
CA SER A 5 -17.41 -18.90 26.70
C SER A 5 -18.22 -18.27 25.55
N SER A 6 -17.67 -18.12 24.34
CA SER A 6 -18.38 -17.53 23.20
C SER A 6 -18.63 -18.46 22.01
N GLY A 7 -18.37 -19.76 22.13
CA GLY A 7 -18.64 -20.74 21.06
C GLY A 7 -17.85 -20.51 19.77
N GLY A 8 -16.76 -19.73 19.83
CA GLY A 8 -15.86 -19.50 18.69
C GLY A 8 -14.80 -20.60 18.59
N ILE A 9 -14.50 -21.01 17.36
CA ILE A 9 -13.35 -21.89 17.09
C ILE A 9 -12.08 -21.14 17.53
N VAL A 10 -11.12 -21.82 18.16
CA VAL A 10 -9.84 -21.20 18.57
C VAL A 10 -8.81 -21.40 17.45
N ILE A 11 -7.88 -20.45 17.29
CA ILE A 11 -6.75 -20.61 16.38
C ILE A 11 -5.92 -21.81 16.87
N ALA A 12 -5.85 -22.86 16.06
CA ALA A 12 -5.10 -24.07 16.34
C ALA A 12 -3.70 -24.04 15.69
N VAL A 13 -2.83 -24.97 16.09
CA VAL A 13 -1.45 -25.11 15.57
C VAL A 13 -1.41 -25.20 14.04
N ARG A 14 -2.36 -25.93 13.43
CA ARG A 14 -2.48 -26.03 11.96
C ARG A 14 -2.63 -24.67 11.27
N HIS A 15 -3.26 -23.69 11.93
CA HIS A 15 -3.43 -22.37 11.34
C HIS A 15 -2.11 -21.58 11.42
N LEU A 16 -1.29 -21.77 12.46
CA LEU A 16 0.06 -21.20 12.52
C LEU A 16 0.95 -21.77 11.41
N GLU A 17 0.85 -23.07 11.13
CA GLU A 17 1.54 -23.68 10.00
C GLU A 17 1.10 -23.06 8.66
N SER A 18 -0.20 -22.86 8.46
CA SER A 18 -0.71 -22.16 7.27
C SER A 18 -0.18 -20.72 7.17
N LEU A 19 -0.09 -19.99 8.29
CA LEU A 19 0.45 -18.63 8.33
C LEU A 19 1.92 -18.61 7.90
N ILE A 20 2.75 -19.51 8.42
CA ILE A 20 4.17 -19.61 8.03
C ILE A 20 4.30 -19.91 6.54
N ARG A 21 3.52 -20.88 6.03
CA ARG A 21 3.52 -21.21 4.60
C ARG A 21 3.10 -20.02 3.72
N LEU A 22 2.10 -19.24 4.13
CA LEU A 22 1.67 -18.04 3.42
C LEU A 22 2.76 -16.97 3.41
N ALA A 23 3.43 -16.72 4.54
CA ALA A 23 4.50 -15.75 4.63
C ALA A 23 5.70 -16.14 3.72
N GLU A 24 6.10 -17.42 3.72
CA GLU A 24 7.13 -17.91 2.81
C GLU A 24 6.69 -17.87 1.34
N ALA A 25 5.41 -18.13 1.04
CA ALA A 25 4.89 -18.03 -0.32
C ALA A 25 4.89 -16.59 -0.84
N SER A 26 4.58 -15.61 0.02
CA SER A 26 4.70 -14.18 -0.30
C SER A 26 6.14 -13.82 -0.65
N ALA A 27 7.10 -14.21 0.20
CA ALA A 27 8.51 -13.97 -0.06
C ALA A 27 8.98 -14.62 -1.37
N ARG A 28 8.57 -15.86 -1.64
CA ARG A 28 8.90 -16.58 -2.89
C ARG A 28 8.29 -15.94 -4.13
N THR A 29 7.04 -15.46 -4.06
CA THR A 29 6.40 -14.72 -5.16
C THR A 29 7.18 -13.47 -5.52
N GLN A 30 7.83 -12.86 -4.53
CA GLN A 30 8.71 -11.70 -4.70
C GLN A 30 10.18 -12.08 -4.97
N LEU A 31 10.45 -13.36 -5.31
CA LEU A 31 11.78 -13.89 -5.59
C LEU A 31 12.78 -13.73 -4.43
N ARG A 32 12.30 -13.59 -3.20
CA ARG A 32 13.12 -13.49 -1.98
C ARG A 32 13.26 -14.86 -1.31
N SER A 33 14.46 -15.14 -0.80
CA SER A 33 14.75 -16.35 0.00
C SER A 33 14.46 -16.20 1.49
N HIS A 34 14.19 -14.97 1.96
CA HIS A 34 13.96 -14.65 3.36
C HIS A 34 12.65 -13.90 3.54
N VAL A 35 11.93 -14.25 4.61
CA VAL A 35 10.66 -13.64 5.02
C VAL A 35 10.92 -12.31 5.72
N ARG A 36 10.13 -11.29 5.38
CA ARG A 36 10.13 -9.97 6.06
C ARG A 36 8.84 -9.80 6.87
N ASN A 37 8.80 -8.76 7.71
CA ASN A 37 7.61 -8.45 8.49
C ASN A 37 6.36 -8.22 7.62
N ASP A 38 6.52 -7.59 6.46
CA ASP A 38 5.40 -7.32 5.54
C ASP A 38 4.75 -8.61 5.01
N ASP A 39 5.55 -9.68 4.81
CA ASP A 39 5.03 -10.99 4.41
C ASP A 39 4.22 -11.65 5.53
N ILE A 40 4.64 -11.44 6.78
CA ILE A 40 3.95 -11.94 7.97
C ILE A 40 2.63 -11.19 8.14
N ASP A 41 2.65 -9.86 8.00
CA ASP A 41 1.45 -9.02 8.12
C ASP A 41 0.42 -9.35 7.02
N LEU A 42 0.88 -9.59 5.79
CA LEU A 42 0.02 -10.09 4.72
C LEU A 42 -0.56 -11.47 5.06
N ALA A 43 0.26 -12.41 5.53
CA ALA A 43 -0.19 -13.75 5.90
C ALA A 43 -1.23 -13.72 7.03
N ILE A 44 -1.03 -12.87 8.04
CA ILE A 44 -1.98 -12.62 9.13
C ILE A 44 -3.29 -12.05 8.56
N SER A 45 -3.22 -11.06 7.66
CA SER A 45 -4.41 -10.46 7.05
C SER A 45 -5.25 -11.49 6.28
N VAL A 46 -4.61 -12.28 5.42
CA VAL A 46 -5.28 -13.33 4.62
C VAL A 46 -5.93 -14.38 5.52
N MET A 47 -5.18 -14.85 6.52
CA MET A 47 -5.66 -15.84 7.48
C MET A 47 -6.84 -15.32 8.31
N LEU A 48 -6.76 -14.08 8.80
CA LEU A 48 -7.85 -13.45 9.56
C LEU A 48 -9.09 -13.25 8.71
N ARG A 49 -8.96 -12.83 7.45
CA ARG A 49 -10.10 -12.70 6.51
C ARG A 49 -10.82 -14.03 6.34
N SER A 50 -10.08 -15.11 6.07
CA SER A 50 -10.64 -16.47 5.95
C SER A 50 -11.25 -16.98 7.25
N PHE A 51 -10.62 -16.67 8.39
CA PHE A 51 -11.12 -17.09 9.68
C PHE A 51 -12.42 -16.37 10.04
N ILE A 52 -12.46 -15.05 9.93
CA ILE A 52 -13.61 -14.20 10.24
C ILE A 52 -14.82 -14.56 9.37
N SER A 53 -14.61 -14.82 8.07
CA SER A 53 -15.69 -15.18 7.15
C SER A 53 -16.38 -16.50 7.51
N SER A 54 -15.71 -17.38 8.26
CA SER A 54 -16.28 -18.65 8.72
C SER A 54 -17.02 -18.56 10.06
N GLN A 55 -16.95 -17.41 10.76
CA GLN A 55 -17.57 -17.24 12.07
C GLN A 55 -19.02 -16.73 11.94
N LYS A 56 -19.82 -17.00 12.98
CA LYS A 56 -21.17 -16.41 13.10
C LYS A 56 -21.06 -14.88 13.08
N HIS A 57 -22.00 -14.22 12.41
CA HIS A 57 -21.99 -12.76 12.18
C HIS A 57 -21.68 -11.92 13.43
N THR A 58 -22.26 -12.26 14.59
CA THR A 58 -22.02 -11.54 15.85
C THR A 58 -20.57 -11.66 16.35
N VAL A 59 -19.96 -12.82 16.17
CA VAL A 59 -18.55 -13.06 16.50
C VAL A 59 -17.64 -12.41 15.47
N ALA A 60 -17.97 -12.56 14.18
CA ALA A 60 -17.23 -11.96 13.07
C ALA A 60 -17.11 -10.43 13.21
N ALA A 61 -18.23 -9.73 13.44
CA ALA A 61 -18.22 -8.28 13.66
C ALA A 61 -17.39 -7.86 14.88
N GLY A 62 -17.40 -8.68 15.94
CA GLY A 62 -16.55 -8.45 17.11
C GLY A 62 -15.05 -8.66 16.82
N MET A 63 -14.71 -9.60 15.94
CA MET A 63 -13.34 -9.87 15.51
C MET A 63 -12.84 -8.81 14.54
N GLU A 64 -13.65 -8.37 13.58
CA GLU A 64 -13.30 -7.30 12.64
C GLU A 64 -12.88 -6.02 13.37
N ARG A 65 -13.64 -5.62 14.39
CA ARG A 65 -13.29 -4.44 15.21
C ARG A 65 -11.97 -4.63 15.96
N LYS A 66 -11.70 -5.82 16.49
CA LYS A 66 -10.47 -6.12 17.25
C LYS A 66 -9.24 -6.22 16.36
N PHE A 67 -9.39 -6.69 15.13
CA PHE A 67 -8.31 -6.93 14.19
C PHE A 67 -8.27 -5.96 13.01
N ALA A 68 -8.99 -4.83 13.11
CA ALA A 68 -9.14 -3.83 12.05
C ALA A 68 -7.79 -3.41 11.44
N ARG A 69 -6.75 -3.24 12.27
CA ARG A 69 -5.39 -2.93 11.82
C ARG A 69 -4.85 -3.91 10.76
N TYR A 70 -5.06 -5.21 10.93
CA TYR A 70 -4.58 -6.22 9.98
C TYR A 70 -5.50 -6.37 8.77
N LEU A 71 -6.79 -6.05 8.93
CA LEU A 71 -7.76 -6.10 7.83
C LEU A 71 -7.60 -4.90 6.88
N ASN A 72 -7.32 -3.72 7.42
CA ASN A 72 -7.22 -2.47 6.66
C ASN A 72 -5.79 -2.15 6.19
N LEU A 73 -4.80 -2.97 6.56
CA LEU A 73 -3.39 -2.78 6.22
C LEU A 73 -3.15 -2.35 4.77
N ARG A 74 -3.84 -2.95 3.80
CA ARG A 74 -3.68 -2.59 2.38
C ARG A 74 -4.16 -1.18 2.07
N ALA A 75 -5.32 -0.79 2.58
CA ALA A 75 -5.88 0.54 2.36
C ALA A 75 -4.98 1.60 3.02
N ASP A 76 -4.48 1.32 4.23
CA ASP A 76 -3.56 2.20 4.95
C ASP A 76 -2.23 2.37 4.17
N ILE A 77 -1.72 1.29 3.56
CA ILE A 77 -0.53 1.35 2.69
C ILE A 77 -0.82 2.19 1.43
N ASP A 78 -1.95 1.98 0.77
CA ASP A 78 -2.29 2.71 -0.44
C ASP A 78 -2.48 4.22 -0.15
N GLU A 79 -3.04 4.58 1.02
CA GLU A 79 -3.15 5.98 1.48
C GLU A 79 -1.78 6.59 1.79
N LEU A 80 -0.89 5.85 2.46
CA LEU A 80 0.48 6.29 2.72
C LEU A 80 1.26 6.53 1.42
N LEU A 81 1.13 5.62 0.45
CA LEU A 81 1.78 5.75 -0.86
C LEU A 81 1.26 6.95 -1.64
N LEU A 82 -0.04 7.24 -1.58
CA LEU A 82 -0.59 8.48 -2.14
C LEU A 82 0.00 9.72 -1.49
N PHE A 83 0.06 9.74 -0.16
CA PHE A 83 0.65 10.87 0.56
C PHE A 83 2.12 11.13 0.18
N VAL A 84 2.91 10.06 0.05
CA VAL A 84 4.30 10.15 -0.42
C VAL A 84 4.37 10.71 -1.84
N LEU A 85 3.49 10.26 -2.74
CA LEU A 85 3.46 10.70 -4.13
C LEU A 85 2.97 12.16 -4.28
N ASP A 86 1.97 12.56 -3.50
CA ASP A 86 1.51 13.96 -3.43
C ASP A 86 2.62 14.89 -2.94
N ARG A 87 3.39 14.45 -1.94
CA ARG A 87 4.54 15.21 -1.47
C ARG A 87 5.60 15.37 -2.55
N LEU A 88 5.97 14.28 -3.23
CA LEU A 88 6.92 14.32 -4.34
C LEU A 88 6.43 15.22 -5.49
N PHE A 89 5.13 15.17 -5.79
CA PHE A 89 4.52 16.02 -6.79
C PHE A 89 4.62 17.50 -6.42
N ASN A 90 4.25 17.87 -5.19
CA ASN A 90 4.33 19.25 -4.73
C ASN A 90 5.77 19.78 -4.70
N ASP A 91 6.73 18.93 -4.31
CA ASP A 91 8.16 19.27 -4.34
C ASP A 91 8.61 19.56 -5.80
N ALA A 92 8.19 18.73 -6.76
CA ALA A 92 8.50 18.90 -8.18
C ALA A 92 7.81 20.15 -8.80
N VAL A 93 6.57 20.45 -8.41
CA VAL A 93 5.86 21.68 -8.82
C VAL A 93 6.66 22.91 -8.39
N GLU A 94 7.11 22.95 -7.13
CA GLU A 94 7.82 24.13 -6.61
C GLU A 94 9.19 24.31 -7.26
N GLU A 95 9.92 23.21 -7.52
CA GLU A 95 11.19 23.26 -8.26
C GLU A 95 10.99 23.84 -9.68
N GLN A 96 9.94 23.40 -10.38
CA GLN A 96 9.61 23.88 -11.71
C GLN A 96 9.23 25.37 -11.70
N ARG A 97 8.51 25.79 -10.65
CA ARG A 97 8.10 27.19 -10.44
C ARG A 97 9.30 28.11 -10.24
N LEU A 98 10.24 27.70 -9.39
CA LEU A 98 11.48 28.44 -9.15
C LEU A 98 12.33 28.57 -10.42
N THR A 99 12.44 27.49 -11.20
CA THR A 99 13.19 27.47 -12.45
C THR A 99 12.58 28.43 -13.48
N ARG A 100 11.25 28.41 -13.64
CA ARG A 100 10.55 29.34 -14.54
C ARG A 100 10.67 30.80 -14.11
N ARG A 101 10.58 31.07 -12.81
CA ARG A 101 10.78 32.42 -12.26
C ARG A 101 12.19 32.93 -12.52
N ALA A 102 13.22 32.07 -12.41
CA ALA A 102 14.59 32.42 -12.75
C ALA A 102 14.78 32.71 -14.25
N GLN A 103 13.99 32.04 -15.10
CA GLN A 103 13.98 32.26 -16.55
C GLN A 103 13.05 33.41 -17.00
N GLY A 104 12.33 34.06 -16.08
CA GLY A 104 11.42 35.17 -16.38
C GLY A 104 10.11 34.77 -17.07
N LEU A 105 9.74 33.49 -17.06
CA LEU A 105 8.45 33.02 -17.59
C LEU A 105 7.31 33.26 -16.58
N ALA A 106 6.07 33.25 -17.09
CA ALA A 106 4.86 33.35 -16.27
C ALA A 106 4.75 32.17 -15.28
N ASP A 107 4.28 32.47 -14.06
CA ASP A 107 4.12 31.53 -12.95
C ASP A 107 2.94 30.55 -13.13
N ASP A 108 2.26 30.61 -14.28
CA ASP A 108 1.13 29.73 -14.57
C ASP A 108 1.60 28.30 -14.87
N MET A 109 1.28 27.41 -13.94
CA MET A 109 1.58 25.97 -13.99
C MET A 109 0.37 25.14 -14.44
N SER A 110 -0.78 25.76 -14.67
CA SER A 110 -1.99 25.04 -15.06
C SER A 110 -1.80 24.33 -16.40
N GLY A 111 -2.09 23.02 -16.44
CA GLY A 111 -1.93 22.21 -17.65
C GLY A 111 -0.51 21.70 -17.91
N PHE A 112 0.46 21.99 -17.04
CA PHE A 112 1.81 21.43 -17.18
C PHE A 112 1.85 19.99 -16.68
N GLU A 113 2.34 19.05 -17.49
CA GLU A 113 2.59 17.68 -17.06
C GLU A 113 3.89 17.62 -16.26
N ILE A 114 3.79 17.15 -15.03
CA ILE A 114 4.93 16.90 -14.17
C ILE A 114 5.21 15.41 -14.18
N GLU A 115 6.47 15.10 -14.47
CA GLU A 115 6.99 13.75 -14.53
C GLU A 115 7.80 13.45 -13.26
N ILE A 116 7.40 12.41 -12.54
CA ILE A 116 8.08 11.92 -11.35
C ILE A 116 8.70 10.55 -11.71
N PRO A 117 10.04 10.40 -11.65
CA PRO A 117 10.67 9.11 -11.92
C PRO A 117 10.17 8.02 -10.97
N CYS A 118 9.83 6.83 -11.49
CA CYS A 118 9.39 5.71 -10.64
C CYS A 118 10.44 5.32 -9.60
N ALA A 119 11.73 5.41 -9.95
CA ALA A 119 12.83 5.12 -9.03
C ALA A 119 12.80 6.01 -7.77
N LEU A 120 12.49 7.30 -7.94
CA LEU A 120 12.41 8.24 -6.81
C LEU A 120 11.23 7.89 -5.88
N PHE A 121 10.08 7.55 -6.47
CA PHE A 121 8.92 7.14 -5.70
C PHE A 121 9.16 5.81 -4.98
N GLU A 122 9.80 4.84 -5.64
CA GLU A 122 10.22 3.58 -5.04
C GLU A 122 11.17 3.77 -3.86
N ASP A 123 12.16 4.65 -3.99
CA ASP A 123 13.11 4.92 -2.92
C ASP A 123 12.40 5.52 -1.69
N ARG A 124 11.52 6.51 -1.89
CA ARG A 124 10.71 7.09 -0.81
C ARG A 124 9.74 6.07 -0.19
N ALA A 125 9.15 5.19 -0.99
CA ALA A 125 8.27 4.14 -0.48
C ALA A 125 9.04 3.13 0.41
N ARG A 126 10.29 2.79 0.03
CA ARG A 126 11.14 1.89 0.82
C ARG A 126 11.49 2.44 2.20
N GLU A 127 11.63 3.76 2.35
CA GLU A 127 11.83 4.40 3.67
C GLU A 127 10.68 4.11 4.63
N HIS A 128 9.48 3.89 4.09
CA HIS A 128 8.27 3.55 4.83
C HIS A 128 8.00 2.04 4.91
N ASN A 129 8.99 1.20 4.60
CA ASN A 129 8.86 -0.26 4.51
C ASN A 129 7.81 -0.71 3.47
N CYS A 130 7.51 0.14 2.49
CA CYS A 130 6.60 -0.21 1.40
C CYS A 130 7.42 -0.62 0.19
N TYR A 131 7.54 -1.93 -0.03
CA TYR A 131 8.34 -2.48 -1.13
C TYR A 131 7.48 -2.89 -2.34
N GLU A 132 6.17 -3.04 -2.17
CA GLU A 132 5.26 -3.52 -3.20
C GLU A 132 4.35 -2.41 -3.73
N LEU A 133 4.74 -1.85 -4.89
CA LEU A 133 3.97 -0.80 -5.57
C LEU A 133 3.11 -1.32 -6.72
N GLY A 134 3.32 -2.58 -7.13
CA GLY A 134 2.61 -3.18 -8.26
C GLY A 134 1.07 -3.10 -8.15
N PRO A 135 0.47 -3.50 -7.03
CA PRO A 135 -0.98 -3.39 -6.86
C PRO A 135 -1.44 -1.94 -6.64
N PHE A 136 -0.56 -1.06 -6.14
CA PHE A 136 -0.85 0.37 -5.95
C PHE A 136 -1.06 1.08 -7.30
N TYR A 137 -0.22 0.81 -8.29
CA TYR A 137 -0.39 1.36 -9.65
C TYR A 137 -1.69 0.92 -10.34
N LYS A 138 -2.29 -0.19 -9.90
CA LYS A 138 -3.58 -0.69 -10.40
C LYS A 138 -4.76 -0.24 -9.55
N ALA A 139 -4.51 0.42 -8.42
CA ALA A 139 -5.55 0.82 -7.49
C ALA A 139 -6.39 1.96 -8.08
N PRO A 140 -7.73 1.95 -7.88
CA PRO A 140 -8.59 3.05 -8.32
C PRO A 140 -8.21 4.39 -7.67
N SER A 141 -7.65 4.34 -6.46
CA SER A 141 -7.20 5.51 -5.70
C SER A 141 -6.07 6.26 -6.41
N PHE A 142 -5.18 5.57 -7.12
CA PHE A 142 -4.10 6.16 -7.92
C PHE A 142 -4.65 7.01 -9.08
N ALA A 143 -5.56 6.43 -9.87
CA ALA A 143 -6.20 7.12 -10.98
C ALA A 143 -7.11 8.27 -10.51
N ALA A 144 -7.81 8.10 -9.37
CA ALA A 144 -8.67 9.13 -8.80
C ALA A 144 -7.93 10.41 -8.40
N HIS A 145 -6.65 10.31 -8.02
CA HIS A 145 -5.79 11.46 -7.72
C HIS A 145 -5.16 12.10 -8.97
N GLY A 146 -5.50 11.60 -10.17
CA GLY A 146 -5.02 12.14 -11.44
C GLY A 146 -3.61 11.71 -11.82
N TYR A 147 -3.10 10.63 -11.22
CA TYR A 147 -1.82 10.06 -11.60
C TYR A 147 -1.97 9.02 -12.71
N THR A 148 -1.04 9.05 -13.66
CA THR A 148 -0.89 8.07 -14.74
C THR A 148 0.52 7.50 -14.72
N ARG A 149 0.66 6.21 -15.03
CA ARG A 149 1.97 5.56 -15.10
C ARG A 149 2.34 5.34 -16.56
N ASP A 150 3.50 5.84 -16.96
CA ASP A 150 4.12 5.50 -18.23
C ASP A 150 5.13 4.36 -18.00
N GLU A 151 4.80 3.18 -18.52
CA GLU A 151 5.67 1.99 -18.42
C GLU A 151 6.90 2.07 -19.33
N ALA A 152 6.87 2.88 -20.39
CA ALA A 152 8.00 3.03 -21.33
C ALA A 152 9.05 4.00 -20.80
N ALA A 153 8.62 5.12 -20.22
CA ALA A 153 9.51 6.10 -19.60
C ALA A 153 9.90 5.74 -18.14
N ASN A 154 9.22 4.75 -17.56
CA ASN A 154 9.33 4.40 -16.13
C ASN A 154 9.13 5.62 -15.22
N ALA A 155 8.07 6.35 -15.51
CA ALA A 155 7.71 7.58 -14.81
C ALA A 155 6.22 7.67 -14.49
N ILE A 156 5.91 8.45 -13.47
CA ILE A 156 4.56 8.76 -13.03
C ILE A 156 4.27 10.21 -13.46
N THR A 157 3.22 10.40 -14.25
CA THR A 157 2.82 11.72 -14.73
C THR A 157 1.54 12.18 -14.04
N ARG A 158 1.46 13.49 -13.80
CA ARG A 158 0.25 14.17 -13.35
C ARG A 158 0.24 15.59 -13.85
N VAL A 159 -0.92 16.06 -14.28
CA VAL A 159 -1.12 17.45 -14.72
C VAL A 159 -1.26 18.35 -13.49
N ALA A 160 -0.45 19.42 -13.43
CA ALA A 160 -0.60 20.48 -12.44
C ALA A 160 -1.87 21.30 -12.70
N ARG A 161 -2.61 21.55 -11.62
CA ARG A 161 -3.81 22.40 -11.61
C ARG A 161 -3.45 23.82 -11.24
#